data_AF-A0A2E4EA52-F1
#
_entry.id   AF-A0A2E4EA52-F1
#
_cell.length_a   1.000
_cell.length_b   1.000
_cell.length_c   1.000
_cell.angle_alpha   90.00
_cell.angle_beta   90.00
_cell.angle_gamma   90.00
#
_symmetry.space_group_name_H-M   'P 1'
#
loop_
_entity.id
_entity.type
_entity.pdbx_description
1 polymer ?
#
loop_
_entity_poly.entity_id
_entity_poly.type
_entity_poly.pdbx_seq_one_letter_code
_entity_poly.pdbx_strand_id
1 'polypeptide(L)'
;MSEVSQIGLMSDIQQMLSEKYPHIKLNTRQFNTIIQVASTLADSLNKPTQRSEEGMGITAWLASDDVGLSSKFMAHVLVPLPGVPEHAHPYDPSDFQRCRKLLLAVPELVERLPKMAEQSEIWAGLIENWDRISDLIDSGKSREAYEVIKSLR
;
A
#
# COMPACT_ATOMS: atom_id res chain seq x y z
N MET A 1 18.65 -7.71 12.06
CA MET A 1 17.60 -7.31 13.01
C MET A 1 17.20 -8.56 13.77
N SER A 2 17.00 -8.49 15.09
CA SER A 2 16.49 -9.62 15.85
C SER A 2 15.02 -9.85 15.51
N GLU A 3 14.67 -11.09 15.21
CA GLU A 3 13.31 -11.52 14.95
C GLU A 3 12.41 -11.17 16.15
N VAL A 4 11.21 -10.66 15.88
CA VAL A 4 10.23 -10.35 16.92
C VAL A 4 9.65 -11.66 17.43
N SER A 5 9.88 -11.96 18.71
CA SER A 5 9.38 -13.19 19.33
C SER A 5 7.93 -13.06 19.79
N GLN A 6 7.12 -14.08 19.49
CA GLN A 6 5.77 -14.24 20.01
C GLN A 6 5.72 -14.15 21.55
N ILE A 7 6.66 -14.80 22.26
CA ILE A 7 6.68 -14.83 23.73
C ILE A 7 6.92 -13.42 24.29
N GLY A 8 7.83 -12.66 23.65
CA GLY A 8 8.08 -11.26 24.01
C GLY A 8 6.83 -10.41 23.83
N LEU A 9 6.23 -10.43 22.65
CA LEU A 9 5.00 -9.67 22.36
C LEU A 9 3.85 -10.03 23.30
N MET A 10 3.67 -11.32 23.59
CA MET A 10 2.64 -11.78 24.51
C MET A 10 2.87 -11.19 25.92
N SER A 11 4.11 -11.23 26.42
CA SER A 11 4.48 -10.67 27.73
C SER A 11 4.22 -9.16 27.78
N ASP A 12 4.63 -8.43 26.74
CA ASP A 12 4.47 -6.99 26.65
C ASP A 12 2.99 -6.57 26.57
N ILE A 13 2.18 -7.30 25.80
CA ILE A 13 0.71 -7.07 25.73
C ILE A 13 0.08 -7.31 27.10
N GLN A 14 0.47 -8.38 27.82
CA GLN A 14 -0.04 -8.67 29.15
C GLN A 14 0.32 -7.58 30.15
N GLN A 15 1.57 -7.13 30.14
CA GLN A 15 2.02 -6.04 30.98
C GLN A 15 1.21 -4.77 30.70
N MET A 16 1.12 -4.36 29.43
CA MET A 16 0.32 -3.19 29.02
C MET A 16 -1.14 -3.30 29.47
N LEU A 17 -1.77 -4.47 29.33
CA LEU A 17 -3.15 -4.68 29.77
C LEU A 17 -3.29 -4.54 31.29
N SER A 18 -2.33 -5.08 32.05
CA SER A 18 -2.35 -4.98 33.52
C SER A 18 -2.17 -3.54 34.01
N GLU A 19 -1.34 -2.75 33.33
CA GLU A 19 -1.06 -1.36 33.69
C GLU A 19 -2.20 -0.42 33.30
N LYS A 20 -2.70 -0.54 32.07
CA LYS A 20 -3.74 0.37 31.54
C LYS A 20 -5.16 -0.05 31.92
N TYR A 21 -5.39 -1.33 32.16
CA TYR A 21 -6.72 -1.90 32.42
C TYR A 21 -6.72 -2.87 33.61
N PRO A 22 -6.33 -2.42 34.82
CA PRO A 22 -6.11 -3.30 35.99
C PRO A 22 -7.39 -4.02 36.50
N HIS A 23 -8.56 -3.56 36.09
CA HIS A 23 -9.84 -4.17 36.42
C HIS A 23 -10.15 -5.43 35.58
N ILE A 24 -9.44 -5.63 34.46
CA ILE A 24 -9.62 -6.80 33.59
C ILE A 24 -8.82 -7.96 34.15
N LYS A 25 -9.52 -8.98 34.66
CA LYS A 25 -8.91 -10.28 34.99
C LYS A 25 -9.01 -11.19 33.78
N LEU A 26 -7.87 -11.46 33.16
CA LEU A 26 -7.80 -12.35 32.00
C LEU A 26 -8.13 -13.78 32.40
N ASN A 27 -9.10 -14.39 31.71
CA ASN A 27 -9.34 -15.82 31.78
C ASN A 27 -8.58 -16.57 30.67
N THR A 28 -8.59 -17.90 30.72
CA THR A 28 -7.87 -18.78 29.77
C THR A 28 -8.22 -18.47 28.31
N ARG A 29 -9.50 -18.21 27.99
CA ARG A 29 -9.91 -17.88 26.61
C ARG A 29 -9.27 -16.58 26.14
N GLN A 30 -9.31 -15.53 26.97
CA GLN A 30 -8.74 -14.22 26.64
C GLN A 30 -7.20 -14.29 26.54
N PHE A 31 -6.57 -15.10 27.38
CA PHE A 31 -5.12 -15.35 27.32
C PHE A 31 -4.73 -16.04 26.00
N ASN A 32 -5.49 -17.04 25.56
CA ASN A 32 -5.29 -17.69 24.26
C ASN A 32 -5.45 -16.70 23.09
N THR A 33 -6.38 -15.74 23.19
CA THR A 33 -6.49 -14.66 22.19
C THR A 33 -5.25 -13.79 22.15
N ILE A 34 -4.66 -13.44 23.30
CA ILE A 34 -3.40 -12.66 23.34
C ILE A 34 -2.27 -13.43 22.66
N ILE A 35 -2.15 -14.74 22.92
CA ILE A 35 -1.17 -15.62 22.28
C ILE A 35 -1.36 -15.61 20.75
N GLN A 36 -2.60 -15.72 20.29
CA GLN A 36 -2.91 -15.69 18.85
C GLN A 36 -2.52 -14.34 18.23
N VAL A 37 -2.89 -13.23 18.86
CA VAL A 37 -2.54 -11.87 18.38
C VAL A 37 -1.02 -11.69 18.33
N ALA A 38 -0.30 -12.10 19.37
CA ALA A 38 1.15 -12.03 19.42
C ALA A 38 1.81 -12.86 18.31
N SER A 39 1.25 -14.02 17.99
CA SER A 39 1.73 -14.88 16.90
C SER A 39 1.52 -14.20 15.54
N THR A 40 0.30 -13.77 15.26
CA THR A 40 -0.03 -13.06 14.01
C THR A 40 0.83 -11.81 13.81
N LEU A 41 1.06 -11.05 14.88
CA LEU A 41 1.87 -9.84 14.82
C LEU A 41 3.35 -10.17 14.61
N ALA A 42 3.91 -11.17 15.31
CA ALA A 42 5.27 -11.64 15.08
C ALA A 42 5.46 -12.06 13.62
N ASP A 43 4.58 -12.92 13.10
CA ASP A 43 4.64 -13.39 11.71
C ASP A 43 4.60 -12.22 10.72
N SER A 44 3.72 -11.25 10.95
CA SER A 44 3.58 -10.08 10.07
C SER A 44 4.80 -9.17 10.11
N LEU A 45 5.40 -8.95 11.29
CA LEU A 45 6.58 -8.10 11.47
C LEU A 45 7.87 -8.77 10.98
N ASN A 46 7.94 -10.09 11.08
CA ASN A 46 9.10 -10.88 10.65
C ASN A 46 9.05 -11.20 9.15
N LYS A 47 7.88 -11.10 8.52
CA LYS A 47 7.76 -11.22 7.08
C LYS A 47 8.50 -10.06 6.42
N PRO A 48 9.50 -10.31 5.56
CA PRO A 48 10.20 -9.25 4.86
C PRO A 48 9.22 -8.50 3.96
N THR A 49 9.37 -7.17 3.88
CA THR A 49 8.59 -6.34 2.95
C THR A 49 8.76 -6.88 1.54
N GLN A 50 7.66 -7.30 0.93
CA GLN A 50 7.62 -7.79 -0.43
C GLN A 50 7.46 -6.59 -1.37
N ARG A 51 8.59 -6.11 -1.90
CA ARG A 51 8.59 -5.04 -2.89
C ARG A 51 8.10 -5.57 -4.23
N SER A 52 7.54 -4.66 -5.03
CA SER A 52 7.31 -4.93 -6.45
C SER A 52 8.64 -4.98 -7.22
N GLU A 53 8.74 -5.90 -8.16
CA GLU A 53 9.89 -6.11 -9.04
C GLU A 53 9.47 -5.89 -10.50
N GLU A 54 10.40 -5.45 -11.33
CA GLU A 54 10.16 -5.23 -12.76
C GLU A 54 9.72 -6.53 -13.44
N GLY A 55 8.63 -6.46 -14.22
CA GLY A 55 8.11 -7.60 -14.98
C GLY A 55 7.53 -8.76 -14.14
N MET A 56 7.33 -8.60 -12.83
CA MET A 56 6.77 -9.66 -11.98
C MET A 56 5.33 -10.07 -12.35
N GLY A 57 4.62 -9.23 -13.12
CA GLY A 57 3.26 -9.49 -13.57
C GLY A 57 2.19 -9.07 -12.56
N ILE A 58 0.95 -8.97 -13.05
CA ILE A 58 -0.16 -8.37 -12.29
C ILE A 58 -0.50 -9.13 -11.01
N THR A 59 -0.49 -10.47 -11.04
CA THR A 59 -0.83 -11.30 -9.88
C THR A 59 0.20 -11.17 -8.78
N ALA A 60 1.49 -11.18 -9.12
CA ALA A 60 2.56 -11.04 -8.14
C ALA A 60 2.62 -9.61 -7.59
N TRP A 61 2.38 -8.60 -8.44
CA TRP A 61 2.26 -7.21 -8.00
C TRP A 61 1.10 -7.00 -7.02
N LEU A 62 -0.08 -7.56 -7.30
CA LEU A 62 -1.25 -7.49 -6.41
C LEU A 62 -1.00 -8.10 -5.02
N ALA A 63 -0.07 -9.06 -4.93
CA ALA A 63 0.33 -9.71 -3.69
C ALA A 63 1.49 -9.01 -2.96
N SER A 64 2.09 -7.97 -3.56
CA SER A 64 3.19 -7.20 -2.98
C SER A 64 2.70 -6.11 -2.01
N ASP A 65 3.62 -5.55 -1.22
CA ASP A 65 3.37 -4.43 -0.29
C ASP A 65 3.37 -3.06 -1.00
N ASP A 66 3.60 -3.02 -2.32
CA ASP A 66 3.69 -1.78 -3.12
C ASP A 66 2.38 -1.43 -3.84
N VAL A 67 1.23 -1.78 -3.24
CA VAL A 67 -0.13 -1.53 -3.75
C VAL A 67 -0.88 -0.49 -2.92
N GLY A 68 -1.84 0.20 -3.53
CA GLY A 68 -2.69 1.20 -2.88
C GLY A 68 -4.03 1.33 -3.58
N LEU A 69 -4.96 2.13 -3.05
CA LEU A 69 -6.30 2.28 -3.64
C LEU A 69 -6.23 2.82 -5.07
N SER A 70 -5.46 3.88 -5.30
CA SER A 70 -5.26 4.50 -6.62
C SER A 70 -4.64 3.55 -7.63
N SER A 71 -3.61 2.80 -7.25
CA SER A 71 -2.94 1.85 -8.15
C SER A 71 -3.79 0.60 -8.41
N LYS A 72 -4.57 0.13 -7.42
CA LYS A 72 -5.56 -0.94 -7.61
C LYS A 72 -6.69 -0.53 -8.53
N PHE A 73 -7.18 0.72 -8.40
CA PHE A 73 -8.15 1.28 -9.35
C PHE A 73 -7.57 1.29 -10.77
N MET A 74 -6.35 1.84 -10.94
CA MET A 74 -5.64 1.82 -12.22
C MET A 74 -5.49 0.40 -12.79
N ALA A 75 -5.11 -0.58 -11.97
CA ALA A 75 -5.00 -1.98 -12.39
C ALA A 75 -6.34 -2.53 -12.92
N HIS A 76 -7.46 -2.27 -12.25
CA HIS A 76 -8.78 -2.73 -12.70
C HIS A 76 -9.25 -2.07 -14.00
N VAL A 77 -8.84 -0.82 -14.25
CA VAL A 77 -9.16 -0.13 -15.51
C VAL A 77 -8.33 -0.70 -16.67
N LEU A 78 -7.04 -0.98 -16.43
CA LEU A 78 -6.11 -1.40 -17.49
C LEU A 78 -6.11 -2.91 -17.77
N VAL A 79 -6.57 -3.71 -16.82
CA VAL A 79 -6.62 -5.18 -16.86
C VAL A 79 -8.02 -5.68 -16.48
N PRO A 80 -8.60 -6.68 -17.17
CA PRO A 80 -9.89 -7.26 -16.80
C PRO A 80 -9.77 -8.09 -15.50
N LEU A 81 -9.82 -7.41 -14.36
CA LEU A 81 -9.80 -8.01 -13.03
C LEU A 81 -11.23 -8.23 -12.51
N PRO A 82 -11.47 -9.30 -11.72
CA PRO A 82 -12.77 -9.51 -11.11
C PRO A 82 -13.04 -8.48 -9.99
N GLY A 83 -14.29 -8.05 -9.87
CA GLY A 83 -14.73 -7.09 -8.85
C GLY A 83 -15.02 -5.71 -9.42
N VAL A 84 -15.64 -4.85 -8.60
CA VAL A 84 -15.86 -3.44 -8.93
C VAL A 84 -14.87 -2.63 -8.11
N PRO A 85 -13.90 -1.94 -8.72
CA PRO A 85 -12.95 -1.13 -7.96
C PRO A 85 -13.67 0.09 -7.37
N GLU A 86 -13.31 0.45 -6.14
CA GLU A 86 -13.64 1.77 -5.62
C GLU A 86 -12.89 2.82 -6.45
N HIS A 87 -13.61 3.85 -6.89
CA HIS A 87 -12.97 4.93 -7.66
C HIS A 87 -11.93 5.64 -6.78
N ALA A 88 -10.68 5.66 -7.24
CA ALA A 88 -9.58 6.27 -6.52
C ALA A 88 -8.57 6.90 -7.49
N HIS A 89 -7.87 7.93 -7.03
CA HIS A 89 -6.77 8.58 -7.74
C HIS A 89 -5.64 8.90 -6.75
N PRO A 90 -4.41 9.13 -7.23
CA PRO A 90 -3.32 9.62 -6.38
C PRO A 90 -3.63 10.95 -5.69
N TYR A 91 -3.55 10.99 -4.36
CA TYR A 91 -3.68 12.23 -3.58
C TYR A 91 -2.32 12.87 -3.28
N ASP A 92 -1.26 12.09 -3.33
CA ASP A 92 0.09 12.51 -3.00
C ASP A 92 1.17 11.76 -3.83
N PRO A 93 2.45 12.15 -3.72
CA PRO A 93 3.54 11.49 -4.44
C PRO A 93 3.71 10.00 -4.11
N SER A 94 3.34 9.56 -2.91
CA SER A 94 3.43 8.15 -2.48
C SER A 94 2.37 7.30 -3.18
N ASP A 95 1.15 7.81 -3.31
CA ASP A 95 0.12 7.19 -4.13
C ASP A 95 0.54 7.10 -5.60
N PHE A 96 1.11 8.18 -6.14
CA PHE A 96 1.57 8.23 -7.53
C PHE A 96 2.72 7.23 -7.78
N GLN A 97 3.67 7.12 -6.85
CA GLN A 97 4.72 6.11 -6.91
C GLN A 97 4.16 4.68 -6.95
N ARG A 98 3.11 4.36 -6.19
CA ARG A 98 2.45 3.05 -6.27
C ARG A 98 1.84 2.77 -7.64
N CYS A 99 1.32 3.80 -8.32
CA CYS A 99 0.89 3.68 -9.72
C CYS A 99 2.06 3.43 -10.66
N ARG A 100 3.18 4.16 -10.53
CA ARG A 100 4.39 3.90 -11.34
C ARG A 100 4.94 2.49 -11.13
N LYS A 101 4.93 1.98 -9.90
CA LYS A 101 5.35 0.62 -9.56
C LYS A 101 4.49 -0.45 -10.24
N LEU A 102 3.21 -0.21 -10.46
CA LEU A 102 2.38 -1.10 -11.29
C LEU A 102 2.91 -1.19 -12.72
N LEU A 103 3.27 -0.06 -13.33
CA LEU A 103 3.77 -0.04 -14.70
C LEU A 103 5.15 -0.70 -14.83
N LEU A 104 6.01 -0.57 -13.82
CA LEU A 104 7.27 -1.32 -13.77
C LEU A 104 7.04 -2.83 -13.62
N ALA A 105 6.11 -3.20 -12.74
CA ALA A 105 5.76 -4.60 -12.51
C ALA A 105 5.07 -5.27 -13.72
N VAL A 106 4.36 -4.48 -14.53
CA VAL A 106 3.61 -4.94 -15.71
C VAL A 106 3.83 -3.96 -16.88
N PRO A 107 4.99 -4.02 -17.55
CA PRO A 107 5.37 -3.05 -18.58
C PRO A 107 4.38 -2.95 -19.75
N GLU A 108 3.62 -4.01 -20.05
CA GLU A 108 2.62 -3.98 -21.12
C GLU A 108 1.45 -3.00 -20.83
N LEU A 109 1.30 -2.54 -19.58
CA LEU A 109 0.28 -1.56 -19.22
C LEU A 109 0.65 -0.13 -19.60
N VAL A 110 1.92 0.16 -19.88
CA VAL A 110 2.38 1.51 -20.27
C VAL A 110 1.62 2.00 -21.50
N GLU A 111 1.46 1.15 -22.52
CA GLU A 111 0.71 1.49 -23.74
C GLU A 111 -0.78 1.76 -23.48
N ARG A 112 -1.32 1.26 -22.36
CA ARG A 112 -2.73 1.41 -21.97
C ARG A 112 -2.95 2.58 -21.03
N LEU A 113 -1.89 3.15 -20.46
CA LEU A 113 -1.96 4.25 -19.50
C LEU A 113 -2.85 5.42 -19.96
N PRO A 114 -2.86 5.84 -21.25
CA PRO A 114 -3.73 6.92 -21.70
C PRO A 114 -5.23 6.71 -21.42
N LYS A 115 -5.69 5.45 -21.31
CA LYS A 115 -7.10 5.14 -20.96
C LYS A 115 -7.52 5.66 -19.59
N MET A 116 -6.57 5.92 -18.69
CA MET A 116 -6.87 6.49 -17.40
C MET A 116 -7.45 7.91 -17.51
N ALA A 117 -7.08 8.67 -18.53
CA ALA A 117 -7.60 10.02 -18.75
C ALA A 117 -9.13 10.06 -18.92
N GLU A 118 -9.74 8.95 -19.36
CA GLU A 118 -11.19 8.82 -19.54
C GLU A 118 -11.95 8.60 -18.22
N GLN A 119 -11.24 8.33 -17.12
CA GLN A 119 -11.87 7.95 -15.85
C GLN A 119 -12.31 9.15 -15.00
N SER A 120 -11.62 10.29 -15.11
CA SER A 120 -11.98 11.57 -14.47
C SER A 120 -11.08 12.71 -14.96
N GLU A 121 -11.50 13.96 -14.73
CA GLU A 121 -10.67 15.15 -14.99
C GLU A 121 -9.35 15.11 -14.21
N ILE A 122 -9.37 14.57 -12.98
CA ILE A 122 -8.18 14.41 -12.15
C ILE A 122 -7.21 13.42 -12.82
N TRP A 123 -7.70 12.27 -13.28
CA TRP A 123 -6.85 11.31 -13.99
C TRP A 123 -6.34 11.88 -15.31
N ALA A 124 -7.14 12.65 -16.05
CA ALA A 124 -6.67 13.34 -17.25
C ALA A 124 -5.49 14.27 -16.93
N GLY A 125 -5.60 15.09 -15.89
CA GLY A 125 -4.53 15.98 -15.43
C GLY A 125 -3.29 15.22 -14.94
N LEU A 126 -3.47 14.05 -14.29
CA LEU A 126 -2.37 13.19 -13.86
C LEU A 126 -1.62 12.58 -15.04
N ILE A 127 -2.33 12.15 -16.09
CA ILE A 127 -1.70 11.62 -17.31
C ILE A 127 -0.97 12.74 -18.05
N GLU A 128 -1.55 13.93 -18.15
CA GLU A 128 -0.91 15.09 -18.79
C GLU A 128 0.38 15.51 -18.07
N ASN A 129 0.41 15.43 -16.74
CA ASN A 129 1.57 15.79 -15.92
C ASN A 129 2.44 14.59 -15.52
N TRP A 130 2.24 13.42 -16.11
CA TRP A 130 2.83 12.17 -15.62
C TRP A 130 4.35 12.23 -15.52
N ASP A 131 5.02 12.66 -16.59
CA ASP A 131 6.48 12.76 -16.65
C ASP A 131 7.00 13.83 -15.70
N ARG A 132 6.32 14.99 -15.64
CA ARG A 132 6.67 16.08 -14.71
C ARG A 132 6.61 15.62 -13.26
N ILE A 133 5.56 14.91 -12.86
CA ILE A 133 5.41 14.40 -11.49
C ILE A 133 6.50 13.34 -11.22
N SER A 134 6.77 12.47 -12.19
CA SER A 134 7.83 11.45 -12.11
C SER A 134 9.21 12.08 -11.89
N ASP A 135 9.57 13.08 -12.69
CA ASP A 135 10.85 13.79 -12.62
C ASP A 135 11.03 14.52 -11.29
N LEU A 136 9.98 15.17 -10.79
CA LEU A 136 10.00 15.83 -9.48
C LEU A 136 10.25 14.83 -8.36
N ILE A 137 9.59 13.68 -8.41
CA ILE A 137 9.78 12.61 -7.42
C ILE A 137 11.20 12.05 -7.48
N ASP A 138 11.69 11.73 -8.68
CA ASP A 138 13.00 11.11 -8.89
C ASP A 138 14.15 12.08 -8.53
N SER A 139 13.90 13.38 -8.66
CA SER A 139 14.82 14.45 -8.23
C SER A 139 14.70 14.80 -6.73
N GLY A 140 13.91 14.05 -5.94
CA GLY A 140 13.72 14.30 -4.51
C GLY A 140 12.82 15.50 -4.17
N LYS A 141 12.15 16.10 -5.14
CA LYS A 141 11.28 17.27 -5.00
C LYS A 141 9.83 16.88 -4.72
N SER A 142 9.64 16.00 -3.72
CA SER A 142 8.31 15.45 -3.38
C SER A 142 7.29 16.54 -3.02
N ARG A 143 7.71 17.65 -2.43
CA ARG A 143 6.81 18.79 -2.14
C ARG A 143 6.25 19.44 -3.39
N GLU A 144 7.08 19.63 -4.42
CA GLU A 144 6.64 20.20 -5.70
C GLU A 144 5.70 19.24 -6.42
N ALA A 145 6.03 17.93 -6.41
CA ALA A 145 5.13 16.90 -6.95
C ALA A 145 3.77 16.89 -6.25
N TYR A 146 3.76 17.06 -4.91
CA TYR A 146 2.52 17.16 -4.15
C TYR A 146 1.69 18.38 -4.56
N GLU A 147 2.30 19.56 -4.74
CA GLU A 147 1.54 20.74 -5.17
C GLU A 147 0.96 20.58 -6.60
N VAL A 148 1.66 19.89 -7.50
CA VAL A 148 1.11 19.54 -8.83
C VAL A 148 -0.12 18.66 -8.66
N ILE A 149 -0.01 17.52 -7.95
CA ILE A 149 -1.13 16.59 -7.75
C ILE A 149 -2.32 17.28 -7.07
N LYS A 150 -2.04 18.08 -6.05
CA LYS A 150 -3.04 18.86 -5.31
C LYS A 150 -3.73 19.94 -6.16
N SER A 151 -3.10 20.43 -7.24
CA SER A 151 -3.71 21.42 -8.12
C SER A 151 -4.72 20.84 -9.11
N LEU A 152 -4.79 19.50 -9.22
CA LEU A 152 -5.69 18.79 -10.14
C LEU A 152 -7.10 18.56 -9.57
N ARG A 153 -7.38 19.03 -8.35
CA ARG A 153 -8.62 18.78 -7.59
C ARG A 153 -9.34 20.07 -7.20
#